data_AF-A0A5E3XGH8-F1
#
_entry.id   AF-A0A5E3XGH8-F1
#
_cell.length_a   1.000
_cell.length_b   1.000
_cell.length_c   1.000
_cell.angle_alpha   90.00
_cell.angle_beta   90.00
_cell.angle_gamma   90.00
#
_symmetry.space_group_name_H-M   'P 1'
#
loop_
_entity.id
_entity.type
_entity.pdbx_description
1 polymer ?
#
loop_
_entity_poly.entity_id
_entity_poly.type
_entity_poly.pdbx_seq_one_letter_code
_entity_poly.pdbx_strand_id
1 'polypeptide(L)'
;MDRHAWVNFACRGSQNPRDATKSAFHLYDSPLPLKDLMQTVADGAELALLSACQTATGDEKNPEEAVHLAVGMLAVGFKGVITTMWSIGDAEAPILVEAYYKKLSELQTTGAVGQGATGAAYALHEAVKALRERAGRKNILK
;
A
#
# COMPACT_ATOMS: atom_id res chain seq x y z
N MET A 1 -6.09 -9.92 12.41
CA MET A 1 -6.56 -9.08 11.29
C MET A 1 -7.86 -9.59 10.69
N ASP A 2 -8.58 -10.46 11.40
CA ASP A 2 -9.78 -11.20 11.00
C ASP A 2 -11.08 -10.37 11.02
N ARG A 3 -11.06 -9.15 11.59
CA ARG A 3 -12.26 -8.31 11.73
C ARG A 3 -12.41 -7.22 10.67
N HIS A 4 -11.39 -7.01 9.83
CA HIS A 4 -11.38 -5.94 8.83
C HIS A 4 -10.96 -6.50 7.48
N ALA A 5 -11.79 -6.27 6.47
CA ALA A 5 -11.49 -6.66 5.09
C ALA A 5 -10.37 -5.81 4.46
N TRP A 6 -10.03 -4.66 5.05
CA TRP A 6 -9.09 -3.69 4.48
C TRP A 6 -8.03 -3.30 5.52
N VAL A 7 -6.78 -3.16 5.10
CA VAL A 7 -5.66 -2.72 5.96
C VAL A 7 -4.81 -1.66 5.27
N ASN A 8 -4.31 -0.69 6.03
CA ASN A 8 -3.34 0.29 5.57
C ASN A 8 -2.08 0.28 6.44
N PHE A 9 -0.94 0.00 5.84
CA PHE A 9 0.36 0.07 6.50
C PHE A 9 1.09 1.36 6.11
N ALA A 10 1.01 2.35 7.00
CA ALA A 10 1.75 3.61 6.91
C ALA A 10 3.00 3.60 7.80
N CYS A 11 3.80 2.52 7.72
CA CYS A 11 4.94 2.28 8.60
C CYS A 11 6.11 1.66 7.83
N ARG A 12 7.35 1.83 8.29
CA ARG A 12 8.52 1.36 7.55
C ARG A 12 8.44 -0.15 7.28
N GLY A 13 8.65 -0.55 6.03
CA GLY A 13 8.87 -1.96 5.67
C GLY A 13 10.36 -2.28 5.66
N SER A 14 10.72 -3.50 6.02
CA SER A 14 12.05 -4.07 5.77
C SER A 14 11.92 -5.38 5.05
N GLN A 15 12.85 -5.64 4.13
CA GLN A 15 12.86 -6.88 3.37
C GLN A 15 14.07 -7.72 3.71
N ASN A 16 13.91 -9.03 3.62
CA ASN A 16 15.00 -9.98 3.79
C ASN A 16 15.19 -10.78 2.50
N PRO A 17 16.24 -10.50 1.71
CA PRO A 17 16.44 -11.12 0.39
C PRO A 17 16.81 -12.60 0.47
N ARG A 18 17.20 -13.11 1.66
CA ARG A 18 17.53 -14.53 1.86
C ARG A 18 16.31 -15.36 2.28
N ASP A 19 15.34 -14.71 2.91
CA ASP A 19 14.15 -15.36 3.45
C ASP A 19 12.99 -14.35 3.48
N ALA A 20 12.15 -14.37 2.44
CA ALA A 20 11.06 -13.43 2.29
C ALA A 20 10.10 -13.43 3.50
N THR A 21 9.94 -14.58 4.18
CA THR A 21 9.05 -14.69 5.35
C THR A 21 9.52 -13.89 6.56
N LYS A 22 10.81 -13.51 6.59
CA LYS A 22 11.41 -12.61 7.60
C LYS A 22 11.31 -11.13 7.24
N SER A 23 10.78 -10.79 6.07
CA SER A 23 10.40 -9.39 5.76
C SER A 23 9.32 -8.93 6.73
N ALA A 24 9.31 -7.66 7.11
CA ALA A 24 8.49 -7.18 8.21
C ALA A 24 8.02 -5.73 8.03
N PHE A 25 6.87 -5.43 8.64
CA PHE A 25 6.41 -4.08 8.88
C PHE A 25 6.87 -3.64 10.27
N HIS A 26 7.53 -2.50 10.39
CA HIS A 26 8.00 -1.96 11.67
C HIS A 26 6.88 -1.16 12.32
N LEU A 27 6.16 -1.79 13.24
CA LEU A 27 5.15 -1.12 14.04
C LEU A 27 5.82 -0.34 15.19
N TYR A 28 5.03 0.43 15.93
CA TYR A 28 5.53 1.25 17.03
C TYR A 28 6.22 0.43 18.14
N ASP A 29 5.67 -0.74 18.44
CA ASP A 29 6.07 -1.61 19.54
C ASP A 29 7.06 -2.69 19.07
N SER A 30 6.80 -3.33 17.94
CA SER A 30 7.65 -4.40 17.43
C SER A 30 7.53 -4.59 15.91
N PRO A 31 8.54 -5.17 15.26
CA PRO A 31 8.41 -5.61 13.88
C PRO A 31 7.37 -6.73 13.77
N LEU A 32 6.47 -6.61 12.80
CA LEU A 32 5.50 -7.62 12.40
C LEU A 32 6.01 -8.34 11.14
N PRO A 33 6.63 -9.53 11.27
CA PRO A 33 7.16 -10.26 10.13
C PRO A 33 6.05 -10.97 9.35
N LEU A 34 6.29 -11.19 8.05
CA LEU A 34 5.35 -11.87 7.16
C LEU A 34 4.96 -13.27 7.66
N LYS A 35 5.91 -14.02 8.23
CA LYS A 35 5.63 -15.34 8.82
C LYS A 35 4.52 -15.31 9.88
N ASP A 36 4.41 -14.22 10.65
CA ASP A 36 3.44 -14.10 11.73
C ASP A 36 2.10 -13.62 11.16
N LEU A 37 2.13 -12.74 10.15
CA LEU A 37 0.95 -12.38 9.36
C LEU A 37 0.32 -13.57 8.63
N MET A 38 1.14 -14.46 8.06
CA MET A 38 0.68 -15.66 7.36
C MET A 38 -0.05 -16.64 8.27
N GLN A 39 0.22 -16.60 9.58
CA GLN A 39 -0.50 -17.41 10.57
C GLN A 39 -1.87 -16.81 10.94
N THR A 40 -2.11 -15.55 10.57
CA THR A 40 -3.40 -14.88 10.72
C THR A 40 -4.18 -14.96 9.41
N VAL A 41 -4.67 -16.15 9.06
CA VAL A 41 -5.54 -16.34 7.89
C VAL A 41 -6.72 -15.36 8.00
N ALA A 42 -6.78 -14.39 7.11
CA ALA A 42 -7.79 -13.34 7.16
C ALA A 42 -8.97 -13.71 6.23
N ASP A 43 -9.96 -14.41 6.78
CA ASP A 43 -11.23 -14.63 6.08
C ASP A 43 -11.86 -13.28 5.71
N GLY A 44 -12.07 -13.04 4.42
CA GLY A 44 -12.64 -11.79 3.94
C GLY A 44 -11.65 -10.64 3.73
N ALA A 45 -10.34 -10.88 3.74
CA ALA A 45 -9.35 -9.87 3.34
C ALA A 45 -9.50 -9.48 1.86
N GLU A 46 -9.82 -8.21 1.61
CA GLU A 46 -10.07 -7.65 0.27
C GLU A 46 -8.90 -6.81 -0.23
N LEU A 47 -8.40 -5.87 0.58
CA LEU A 47 -7.39 -4.93 0.11
C LEU A 47 -6.34 -4.57 1.17
N ALA A 48 -5.07 -4.66 0.80
CA ALA A 48 -3.95 -4.08 1.56
C ALA A 48 -3.37 -2.87 0.83
N LEU A 49 -3.33 -1.72 1.49
CA LEU A 49 -2.61 -0.54 1.03
C LEU A 49 -1.29 -0.43 1.81
N LEU A 50 -0.18 -0.43 1.09
CA LEU A 50 1.17 -0.32 1.65
C LEU A 50 1.71 1.08 1.31
N SER A 51 1.39 2.07 2.14
CA SER A 51 1.72 3.48 1.90
C SER A 51 3.03 3.92 2.55
N ALA A 52 3.99 3.01 2.71
CA ALA A 52 5.19 3.26 3.48
C ALA A 52 6.35 3.85 2.68
N CYS A 53 7.20 4.61 3.36
CA CYS A 53 8.29 5.38 2.74
C CYS A 53 9.48 4.53 2.25
N GLN A 54 9.45 3.20 2.37
CA GLN A 54 10.49 2.28 1.90
C GLN A 54 9.96 0.89 1.54
N THR A 55 8.64 0.72 1.35
CA THR A 55 8.05 -0.57 0.95
C THR A 55 8.50 -1.07 -0.42
N ALA A 56 9.29 -0.25 -1.14
CA ALA A 56 9.91 -0.56 -2.42
C ALA A 56 11.27 0.11 -2.64
N THR A 57 12.02 0.41 -1.59
CA THR A 57 13.48 0.48 -1.77
C THR A 57 13.98 -0.95 -1.83
N GLY A 58 13.90 -1.54 -3.02
CA GLY A 58 15.03 -2.35 -3.42
C GLY A 58 16.27 -1.48 -3.31
N ASP A 59 17.39 -2.07 -2.90
CA ASP A 59 18.70 -1.48 -3.18
C ASP A 59 18.68 -0.94 -4.63
N GLU A 60 19.37 0.17 -4.95
CA GLU A 60 19.39 0.72 -6.33
C GLU A 60 19.83 -0.32 -7.38
N LYS A 61 20.34 -1.46 -6.92
CA LYS A 61 20.73 -2.65 -7.66
C LYS A 61 19.65 -3.73 -7.84
N ASN A 62 18.57 -3.78 -7.03
CA ASN A 62 17.59 -4.87 -6.99
C ASN A 62 16.12 -4.39 -6.94
N PRO A 63 15.55 -3.90 -8.07
CA PRO A 63 14.16 -3.43 -8.14
C PRO A 63 13.09 -4.53 -7.92
N GLU A 64 13.46 -5.81 -7.89
CA GLU A 64 12.53 -6.93 -7.62
C GLU A 64 12.04 -7.00 -6.17
N GLU A 65 12.62 -6.20 -5.28
CA GLU A 65 12.38 -6.31 -3.84
C GLU A 65 10.97 -5.83 -3.43
N ALA A 66 10.43 -4.75 -4.00
CA ALA A 66 9.05 -4.26 -3.76
C ALA A 66 7.95 -5.35 -3.86
N VAL A 67 8.24 -6.40 -4.63
CA VAL A 67 7.36 -7.55 -4.87
C VAL A 67 7.20 -8.42 -3.62
N HIS A 68 8.21 -8.57 -2.76
CA HIS A 68 8.16 -9.55 -1.67
C HIS A 68 7.11 -9.25 -0.60
N LEU A 69 6.99 -7.99 -0.17
CA LEU A 69 5.94 -7.61 0.80
C LEU A 69 4.56 -7.68 0.17
N ALA A 70 4.41 -7.26 -1.10
CA ALA A 70 3.14 -7.35 -1.80
C ALA A 70 2.69 -8.80 -1.99
N VAL A 71 3.59 -9.67 -2.44
CA VAL A 71 3.36 -11.12 -2.55
C VAL A 71 3.07 -11.74 -1.19
N GLY A 72 3.77 -11.31 -0.14
CA GLY A 72 3.49 -11.70 1.23
C GLY A 72 2.05 -11.42 1.64
N MET A 73 1.54 -10.22 1.35
CA MET A 73 0.15 -9.84 1.66
C MET A 73 -0.86 -10.66 0.84
N LEU A 74 -0.57 -10.96 -0.42
CA LEU A 74 -1.41 -11.87 -1.21
C LEU A 74 -1.43 -13.28 -0.60
N ALA A 75 -0.27 -13.78 -0.15
CA ALA A 75 -0.14 -15.09 0.50
C ALA A 75 -0.84 -15.16 1.88
N VAL A 76 -0.97 -14.03 2.57
CA VAL A 76 -1.77 -13.89 3.82
C VAL A 76 -3.27 -14.00 3.54
N GLY A 77 -3.71 -13.76 2.29
CA GLY A 77 -5.11 -13.93 1.87
C GLY A 77 -5.77 -12.66 1.32
N PHE A 78 -5.04 -11.54 1.19
CA PHE A 78 -5.60 -10.33 0.58
C PHE A 78 -5.87 -10.54 -0.91
N LYS A 79 -7.06 -10.15 -1.38
CA LYS A 79 -7.44 -10.25 -2.80
C LYS A 79 -6.79 -9.19 -3.70
N GLY A 80 -6.38 -8.07 -3.11
CA GLY A 80 -5.68 -7.00 -3.81
C GLY A 80 -4.67 -6.31 -2.92
N VAL A 81 -3.56 -5.87 -3.51
CA VAL A 81 -2.52 -5.13 -2.82
C VAL A 81 -2.13 -3.92 -3.64
N ILE A 82 -2.12 -2.74 -3.01
CA ILE A 82 -1.58 -1.51 -3.56
C ILE A 82 -0.27 -1.24 -2.82
N THR A 83 0.81 -1.07 -3.57
CA THR A 83 2.13 -0.72 -3.06
C THR A 83 2.76 0.33 -3.96
N THR A 84 3.77 1.02 -3.46
CA THR A 84 4.59 1.91 -4.29
C THR A 84 5.71 1.11 -4.94
N MET A 85 6.19 1.50 -6.13
CA MET A 85 7.38 0.88 -6.76
C MET A 85 8.69 1.60 -6.40
N TRP A 86 8.58 2.72 -5.68
CA TRP A 86 9.71 3.54 -5.24
C TRP A 86 9.38 4.12 -3.86
N SER A 87 10.40 4.65 -3.19
CA SER A 87 10.21 5.40 -1.95
C SER A 87 9.38 6.64 -2.19
N ILE A 88 8.23 6.71 -1.54
CA ILE A 88 7.42 7.92 -1.46
C ILE A 88 7.95 8.80 -0.32
N GLY A 89 8.11 10.09 -0.57
CA GLY A 89 8.57 11.03 0.45
C GLY A 89 7.48 11.30 1.50
N ASP A 90 7.90 11.66 2.72
CA ASP A 90 7.00 11.95 3.84
C ASP A 90 6.00 13.07 3.54
N ALA A 91 6.34 14.00 2.63
CA ALA A 91 5.44 15.07 2.21
C ALA A 91 4.42 14.61 1.14
N GLU A 92 4.77 13.61 0.34
CA GLU A 92 3.96 13.10 -0.77
C GLU A 92 3.01 11.98 -0.34
N ALA A 93 3.41 11.13 0.61
CA ALA A 93 2.62 9.99 1.07
C ALA A 93 1.25 10.39 1.63
N PRO A 94 1.14 11.41 2.52
CA PRO A 94 -0.16 11.84 3.05
C PRO A 94 -1.09 12.35 1.94
N ILE A 95 -0.55 13.04 0.94
CA ILE A 95 -1.33 13.59 -0.18
C ILE A 95 -1.95 12.46 -1.01
N LEU A 96 -1.14 11.44 -1.33
CA LEU A 96 -1.61 10.27 -2.07
C LEU A 96 -2.70 9.54 -1.29
N VAL A 97 -2.45 9.24 -0.02
CA VAL A 97 -3.38 8.48 0.85
C VAL A 97 -4.68 9.24 1.08
N GLU A 98 -4.60 10.56 1.32
CA GLU A 98 -5.78 11.42 1.48
C GLU A 98 -6.63 11.44 0.20
N ALA A 99 -6.02 11.69 -0.95
CA ALA A 99 -6.72 11.70 -2.23
C ALA A 99 -7.34 10.34 -2.56
N TYR A 100 -6.63 9.25 -2.24
CA TYR A 100 -7.11 7.88 -2.43
C TYR A 100 -8.37 7.61 -1.61
N TYR A 101 -8.33 7.82 -0.28
CA TYR A 101 -9.48 7.54 0.58
C TYR A 101 -10.66 8.46 0.32
N LYS A 102 -10.40 9.74 -0.01
CA LYS A 102 -11.45 10.66 -0.42
C LYS A 102 -12.16 10.16 -1.67
N LYS A 103 -11.41 9.80 -2.72
CA LYS A 103 -12.02 9.33 -3.97
C LYS A 103 -12.74 8.00 -3.79
N LEU A 104 -12.18 7.11 -2.99
CA LEU A 104 -12.81 5.83 -2.65
C LEU A 104 -14.18 6.02 -1.98
N SER A 105 -14.25 6.92 -0.99
CA SER A 105 -15.50 7.24 -0.29
C SER A 105 -16.53 7.85 -1.25
N GLU A 106 -16.12 8.76 -2.14
CA GLU A 106 -17.00 9.31 -3.19
C GLU A 106 -17.55 8.22 -4.11
N LEU A 107 -16.71 7.28 -4.56
CA LEU A 107 -17.12 6.19 -5.45
C LEU A 107 -18.11 5.23 -4.79
N GLN A 108 -17.92 4.94 -3.50
CA GLN A 108 -18.81 4.07 -2.73
C GLN A 108 -20.16 4.75 -2.44
N THR A 109 -20.16 6.02 -2.05
CA THR A 109 -21.39 6.77 -1.71
C THR A 109 -22.26 7.08 -2.93
N THR A 110 -21.66 7.29 -4.10
CA THR A 110 -22.39 7.58 -5.34
C THR A 110 -22.91 6.32 -6.05
N GLY A 111 -22.50 5.13 -5.61
CA GLY A 111 -22.81 3.88 -6.30
C GLY A 111 -22.20 3.79 -7.71
N ALA A 112 -21.19 4.61 -8.00
CA ALA A 112 -20.49 4.64 -9.29
C ALA A 112 -19.70 3.34 -9.57
N VAL A 113 -19.54 2.51 -8.55
CA VAL A 113 -18.87 1.20 -8.61
C VAL A 113 -19.92 0.12 -8.37
N GLY A 114 -19.94 -0.90 -9.24
CA GLY A 114 -20.90 -2.01 -9.15
C GLY A 114 -20.78 -2.80 -7.83
N GLN A 115 -21.85 -3.49 -7.45
CA GLN A 115 -21.84 -4.35 -6.26
C GLN A 115 -20.67 -5.36 -6.32
N GLY A 116 -19.89 -5.42 -5.23
CA GLY A 116 -18.73 -6.30 -5.11
C GLY A 116 -17.42 -5.76 -5.70
N ALA A 117 -17.42 -4.58 -6.35
CA ALA A 117 -16.19 -3.92 -6.77
C ALA A 117 -15.71 -2.91 -5.71
N THR A 118 -14.41 -2.89 -5.47
CA THR A 118 -13.80 -2.08 -4.40
C THR A 118 -13.67 -0.60 -4.76
N GLY A 119 -13.59 -0.26 -6.06
CA GLY A 119 -13.28 1.10 -6.52
C GLY A 119 -11.80 1.50 -6.36
N ALA A 120 -10.97 0.59 -5.84
CA ALA A 120 -9.58 0.85 -5.47
C ALA A 120 -8.72 1.34 -6.66
N ALA A 121 -8.87 0.74 -7.84
CA ALA A 121 -8.10 1.13 -9.02
C ALA A 121 -8.40 2.57 -9.47
N TYR A 122 -9.68 2.97 -9.47
CA TYR A 122 -10.09 4.33 -9.82
C TYR A 122 -9.65 5.35 -8.77
N ALA A 123 -9.78 5.01 -7.49
CA ALA A 123 -9.29 5.85 -6.40
C ALA A 123 -7.78 6.06 -6.49
N LEU A 124 -7.01 5.01 -6.81
CA LEU A 124 -5.56 5.10 -7.00
C LEU A 124 -5.19 5.96 -8.21
N HIS A 125 -5.91 5.81 -9.33
CA HIS A 125 -5.70 6.62 -10.52
C HIS A 125 -5.82 8.13 -10.23
N GLU A 126 -6.89 8.52 -9.55
CA GLU A 126 -7.12 9.93 -9.18
C GLU A 126 -6.11 10.44 -8.15
N ALA A 127 -5.74 9.59 -7.18
CA ALA A 127 -4.72 9.95 -6.20
C ALA A 127 -3.35 10.22 -6.86
N VAL A 128 -2.94 9.36 -7.80
CA VAL A 128 -1.69 9.53 -8.56
C VAL A 128 -1.76 10.79 -9.45
N LYS A 129 -2.92 11.07 -10.05
CA LYS A 129 -3.13 12.30 -10.83
C LYS A 129 -2.97 13.55 -9.97
N ALA A 130 -3.60 13.59 -8.80
CA ALA A 130 -3.47 14.71 -7.86
C ALA A 130 -2.00 14.93 -7.41
N LEU A 131 -1.27 13.82 -7.18
CA LEU A 131 0.15 13.88 -6.84
C LEU A 131 0.99 14.46 -7.99
N ARG A 132 0.74 14.04 -9.24
CA ARG A 132 1.42 14.55 -10.45
C ARG A 132 1.17 16.04 -10.67
N GLU A 133 -0.06 16.50 -10.52
CA GLU A 133 -0.41 17.92 -10.66
C GLU A 133 0.29 18.79 -9.61
N ARG A 134 0.55 18.26 -8.41
CA ARG A 134 1.28 18.96 -7.36
C ARG A 134 2.79 18.94 -7.58
N ALA A 135 3.35 17.83 -8.08
CA ALA A 135 4.75 17.76 -8.49
C ALA A 135 5.06 18.67 -9.68
N GLY A 136 4.16 18.72 -10.68
CA GLY A 136 4.24 19.64 -11.81
C GLY A 136 4.25 21.11 -11.34
N ARG A 137 3.41 21.47 -10.36
CA ARG A 137 3.43 22.80 -9.73
C ARG A 137 4.74 23.12 -9.01
N LYS A 138 5.41 22.15 -8.36
CA LYS A 138 6.74 22.36 -7.76
C LYS A 138 7.82 22.64 -8.81
N ASN A 139 7.71 22.08 -10.02
CA ASN A 139 8.66 22.30 -11.12
C ASN A 139 8.44 23.61 -11.90
N ILE A 140 7.30 24.28 -11.74
CA ILE A 140 7.00 25.57 -12.39
C ILE A 140 7.41 26.77 -11.49
N LEU A 141 7.82 26.51 -10.25
CA LEU A 141 8.22 27.52 -9.25
C LEU A 141 9.76 27.63 -9.09
N LYS A 142 10.53 27.43 -10.15
CA LYS A 142 11.97 27.74 -10.18
C LYS A 142 12.26 28.87 -11.15
#